data_AF-A0A7X0PCV6-F1
#
_entry.id   AF-A0A7X0PCV6-F1
#
_cell.length_a   1.000
_cell.length_b   1.000
_cell.length_c   1.000
_cell.angle_alpha   90.00
_cell.angle_beta   90.00
_cell.angle_gamma   90.00
#
_symmetry.space_group_name_H-M   'P 1'
#
loop_
_entity.id
_entity.type
_entity.pdbx_description
1 polymer ?
#
loop_
_entity_poly.entity_id
_entity_poly.type
_entity_poly.pdbx_seq_one_letter_code
_entity_poly.pdbx_strand_id
1 'polypeptide(L)'
;MNNVSLLPMAGINNVGDDEALQVRGDAPRIFLREAVNVDISRNGKPSLRGGLRNVTSARLGHLWQSPLHGDVFATLGDQWVKVNPADWSTHALATIGEGAVSHMVLNNAAVAAGPAGIFSFGGVQAVRLTIDAPPPPMVTAGVGSLEPGSYGVAVSWLRDGMESPPSAISHSALQGGGGLDVILPMCMDPTVTHARLYFTRQNGGELARGEDYPIGLSAVAVPLLPKLGGPPQFWRMDAMPTGLYLAYWRGRLLTARTNVLRFSEALAYHVHDQRHGFVQMPQRITFVQPVDAGIWVGQVDHVAFLQGTSPDTLELQVKATRPPVPGSAIKVKAELMGELAAGGGDCAVWLAENGYVVGTSGGMVVEPMAKVMKGVRAAAGATVVFGERLLTAVI
;
A
#
# COMPACT_ATOMS: atom_id res chain seq x y z
N MET A 1 -29.03 42.11 -31.47
CA MET A 1 -28.06 41.26 -30.73
C MET A 1 -28.35 39.83 -31.13
N ASN A 2 -27.38 39.12 -31.73
CA ASN A 2 -27.57 37.71 -32.08
C ASN A 2 -27.75 36.90 -30.79
N ASN A 3 -28.76 36.03 -30.74
CA ASN A 3 -28.95 35.05 -29.66
C ASN A 3 -27.76 34.08 -29.68
N VAL A 4 -26.78 34.31 -28.80
CA VAL A 4 -25.71 33.35 -28.54
C VAL A 4 -26.30 32.28 -27.63
N SER A 5 -26.57 31.09 -28.18
CA SER A 5 -26.86 29.92 -27.33
C SER A 5 -25.63 29.67 -26.46
N LEU A 6 -25.80 29.53 -25.14
CA LEU A 6 -24.71 29.25 -24.19
C LEU A 6 -24.63 27.76 -23.80
N LEU A 7 -25.44 26.92 -24.43
CA LEU A 7 -25.62 25.52 -24.07
C LEU A 7 -25.51 24.62 -25.32
N PRO A 8 -25.08 23.36 -25.15
CA PRO A 8 -24.53 22.76 -23.91
C PRO A 8 -23.09 23.19 -23.62
N MET A 9 -22.75 23.35 -22.33
CA MET A 9 -21.37 23.57 -21.89
C MET A 9 -20.58 22.26 -21.89
N ALA A 10 -19.42 22.25 -22.56
CA ALA A 10 -18.54 21.08 -22.71
C ALA A 10 -17.44 21.00 -21.65
N GLY A 11 -17.30 22.01 -20.79
CA GLY A 11 -16.28 22.09 -19.76
C GLY A 11 -15.35 23.29 -19.96
N ILE A 12 -14.08 23.14 -19.57
CA ILE A 12 -13.09 24.22 -19.61
C ILE A 12 -12.22 24.11 -20.87
N ASN A 13 -12.02 25.24 -21.55
CA ASN A 13 -10.95 25.44 -22.52
C ASN A 13 -10.20 26.75 -22.21
N ASN A 14 -9.10 26.65 -21.47
CA ASN A 14 -8.22 27.78 -21.14
C ASN A 14 -6.92 27.81 -21.97
N VAL A 15 -6.85 26.99 -23.04
CA VAL A 15 -5.69 26.86 -23.91
C VAL A 15 -5.95 27.45 -25.30
N GLY A 16 -7.00 27.00 -25.98
CA GLY A 16 -7.29 27.41 -27.37
C GLY A 16 -7.76 28.85 -27.49
N ASP A 17 -7.72 29.43 -28.68
CA ASP A 17 -8.19 30.80 -28.94
C ASP A 17 -9.71 30.94 -28.75
N ASP A 18 -10.22 32.17 -28.76
CA ASP A 18 -11.65 32.44 -28.49
C ASP A 18 -12.59 31.74 -29.49
N GLU A 19 -12.13 31.53 -30.73
CA GLU A 19 -12.85 30.75 -31.73
C GLU A 19 -13.02 29.28 -31.32
N ALA A 20 -12.05 28.72 -30.59
CA ALA A 20 -12.10 27.34 -30.09
C ALA A 20 -13.06 27.17 -28.89
N LEU A 21 -13.61 28.26 -28.35
CA LEU A 21 -14.64 28.20 -27.31
C LEU A 21 -16.01 27.81 -27.87
N GLN A 22 -16.26 28.06 -29.15
CA GLN A 22 -17.55 27.76 -29.80
C GLN A 22 -17.38 26.68 -30.85
N VAL A 23 -17.80 25.46 -30.53
CA VAL A 23 -17.90 24.40 -31.54
C VAL A 23 -19.26 24.50 -32.21
N ARG A 24 -19.25 24.69 -33.54
CA ARG A 24 -20.44 24.74 -34.40
C ARG A 24 -20.57 23.44 -35.21
N GLY A 25 -21.75 23.19 -35.79
CA GLY A 25 -22.03 21.99 -36.59
C GLY A 25 -23.09 21.09 -35.94
N ASP A 26 -23.06 19.79 -36.25
CA ASP A 26 -24.09 18.82 -35.85
C ASP A 26 -24.14 18.54 -34.34
N ALA A 27 -23.05 18.82 -33.62
CA ALA A 27 -22.96 18.69 -32.16
C ALA A 27 -22.43 20.00 -31.54
N PRO A 28 -23.23 21.08 -31.54
CA PRO A 28 -22.79 22.38 -31.07
C PRO A 28 -22.55 22.33 -29.56
N ARG A 29 -21.46 22.96 -29.11
CA ARG A 29 -21.09 23.01 -27.70
C ARG A 29 -20.17 24.19 -27.39
N ILE A 30 -20.17 24.62 -26.13
CA ILE A 30 -19.40 25.78 -25.69
C ILE A 30 -18.46 25.40 -24.56
N PHE A 31 -17.21 25.84 -24.68
CA PHE A 31 -16.25 25.76 -23.60
C PHE A 31 -16.20 27.07 -22.82
N LEU A 32 -15.97 26.96 -21.53
CA LEU A 32 -15.76 28.09 -20.64
C LEU A 32 -14.27 28.34 -20.46
N ARG A 33 -13.87 29.60 -20.30
CA ARG A 33 -12.50 29.93 -19.84
C ARG A 33 -12.30 29.55 -18.38
N GLU A 34 -13.32 29.80 -17.58
CA GLU A 34 -13.33 29.57 -16.14
C GLU A 34 -14.76 29.22 -15.69
N ALA A 35 -14.87 28.43 -14.63
CA ALA A 35 -16.14 28.05 -14.01
C ALA A 35 -16.01 28.17 -12.49
N VAL A 36 -16.48 29.29 -11.93
CA VAL A 36 -16.41 29.58 -10.48
C VAL A 36 -17.77 29.32 -9.84
N ASN A 37 -17.79 28.56 -8.75
CA ASN A 37 -18.99 28.25 -7.96
C ASN A 37 -20.17 27.66 -8.77
N VAL A 38 -19.87 26.93 -9.84
CA VAL A 38 -20.86 26.23 -10.66
C VAL A 38 -20.52 24.76 -10.79
N ASP A 39 -21.55 23.93 -10.87
CA ASP A 39 -21.47 22.53 -11.26
C ASP A 39 -22.06 22.38 -12.66
N ILE A 40 -21.35 21.68 -13.54
CA ILE A 40 -21.80 21.42 -14.91
C ILE A 40 -22.34 19.99 -14.99
N SER A 41 -23.63 19.87 -15.30
CA SER A 41 -24.30 18.58 -15.48
C SER A 41 -23.79 17.84 -16.72
N ARG A 42 -24.12 16.54 -16.86
CA ARG A 42 -23.73 15.74 -18.03
C ARG A 42 -24.26 16.30 -19.35
N ASN A 43 -25.41 16.97 -19.30
CA ASN A 43 -26.04 17.58 -20.48
C ASN A 43 -25.53 19.02 -20.70
N GLY A 44 -24.45 19.43 -20.04
CA GLY A 44 -23.83 20.73 -20.18
C GLY A 44 -24.65 21.90 -19.61
N LYS A 45 -25.62 21.63 -18.73
CA LYS A 45 -26.35 22.69 -18.00
C LYS A 45 -25.60 23.09 -16.73
N PRO A 46 -25.33 24.38 -16.50
CA PRO A 46 -24.74 24.86 -15.25
C PRO A 46 -25.80 24.98 -14.15
N SER A 47 -25.38 24.74 -12.91
CA SER A 47 -26.11 25.09 -11.70
C SER A 47 -25.15 25.70 -10.68
N LEU A 48 -25.62 26.59 -9.82
CA LEU A 48 -24.81 27.05 -8.69
C LEU A 48 -24.43 25.86 -7.81
N ARG A 49 -23.17 25.83 -7.37
CA ARG A 49 -22.67 24.77 -6.48
C ARG A 49 -23.46 24.80 -5.17
N GLY A 50 -23.86 23.62 -4.72
CA GLY A 50 -24.51 23.48 -3.42
C GLY A 50 -23.63 23.99 -2.27
N GLY A 51 -24.24 24.59 -1.25
CA GLY A 51 -23.52 25.01 -0.05
C GLY A 51 -22.91 23.81 0.69
N LEU A 52 -21.79 24.04 1.38
CA LEU A 52 -21.18 23.05 2.25
C LEU A 52 -21.78 23.15 3.66
N ARG A 53 -22.04 22.01 4.30
CA ARG A 53 -22.46 21.92 5.70
C ARG A 53 -21.46 21.11 6.48
N ASN A 54 -21.06 21.60 7.64
CA ASN A 54 -20.26 20.79 8.55
C ASN A 54 -21.10 19.62 9.10
N VAL A 55 -20.60 18.40 8.93
CA VAL A 55 -21.26 17.15 9.34
C VAL A 55 -20.69 16.59 10.65
N THR A 56 -19.46 16.96 11.04
CA THR A 56 -18.83 16.52 12.28
C THR A 56 -17.71 17.46 12.72
N SER A 57 -17.52 17.63 14.04
CA SER A 57 -16.36 18.33 14.59
C SER A 57 -15.11 17.44 14.70
N ALA A 58 -15.27 16.12 14.53
CA ALA A 58 -14.16 15.18 14.53
C ALA A 58 -13.23 15.43 13.33
N ARG A 59 -11.92 15.53 13.60
CA ARG A 59 -10.90 15.75 12.56
C ARG A 59 -10.54 14.45 11.85
N LEU A 60 -11.50 13.92 11.11
CA LEU A 60 -11.31 12.69 10.33
C LEU A 60 -10.36 12.97 9.16
N GLY A 61 -9.26 12.22 9.10
CA GLY A 61 -8.32 12.21 7.98
C GLY A 61 -8.40 10.92 7.18
N HIS A 62 -7.85 10.91 5.97
CA HIS A 62 -7.69 9.71 5.14
C HIS A 62 -8.98 8.88 5.02
N LEU A 63 -10.11 9.56 4.80
CA LEU A 63 -11.41 8.91 4.68
C LEU A 63 -11.40 7.97 3.47
N TRP A 64 -11.74 6.71 3.69
CA TRP A 64 -11.77 5.69 2.65
C TRP A 64 -12.97 4.77 2.83
N GLN A 65 -13.68 4.50 1.75
CA GLN A 65 -14.78 3.53 1.74
C GLN A 65 -14.31 2.23 1.11
N SER A 66 -14.49 1.13 1.84
CA SER A 66 -14.17 -0.20 1.34
C SER A 66 -15.13 -0.62 0.24
N PRO A 67 -14.63 -1.04 -0.94
CA PRO A 67 -15.47 -1.55 -2.01
C PRO A 67 -16.06 -2.94 -1.71
N LEU A 68 -15.67 -3.61 -0.62
CA LEU A 68 -16.21 -4.92 -0.23
C LEU A 68 -17.64 -4.83 0.30
N HIS A 69 -17.84 -4.00 1.33
CA HIS A 69 -19.08 -3.95 2.12
C HIS A 69 -19.60 -2.52 2.33
N GLY A 70 -18.94 -1.51 1.77
CA GLY A 70 -19.32 -0.10 1.94
C GLY A 70 -18.92 0.50 3.30
N ASP A 71 -18.23 -0.26 4.16
CA ASP A 71 -17.66 0.21 5.41
C ASP A 71 -16.70 1.38 5.18
N VAL A 72 -16.81 2.41 6.02
CA VAL A 72 -15.99 3.62 5.93
C VAL A 72 -14.95 3.62 7.04
N PHE A 73 -13.71 3.94 6.68
CA PHE A 73 -12.58 4.03 7.58
C PHE A 73 -11.94 5.40 7.51
N ALA A 74 -11.32 5.84 8.60
CA ALA A 74 -10.60 7.10 8.68
C ALA A 74 -9.49 7.02 9.74
N THR A 75 -8.70 8.10 9.83
CA THR A 75 -7.84 8.37 10.97
C THR A 75 -8.47 9.41 11.88
N LEU A 76 -8.36 9.24 13.20
CA LEU A 76 -8.70 10.24 14.20
C LEU A 76 -7.54 10.34 15.20
N GLY A 77 -6.70 11.37 15.08
CA GLY A 77 -5.43 11.44 15.80
C GLY A 77 -4.49 10.32 15.36
N ASP A 78 -4.04 9.50 16.31
CA ASP A 78 -3.20 8.33 16.08
C ASP A 78 -3.98 7.01 15.87
N GLN A 79 -5.32 7.07 15.87
CA GLN A 79 -6.20 5.91 15.76
C GLN A 79 -6.67 5.68 14.33
N TRP A 80 -6.66 4.43 13.90
CA TRP A 80 -7.46 3.96 12.77
C TRP A 80 -8.86 3.63 13.29
N VAL A 81 -9.88 4.23 12.67
CA VAL A 81 -11.27 4.13 13.12
C VAL A 81 -12.18 3.65 12.00
N LYS A 82 -13.23 2.91 12.37
CA LYS A 82 -14.42 2.71 11.53
C LYS A 82 -15.37 3.88 11.76
N VAL A 83 -15.91 4.46 10.68
CA VAL A 83 -16.79 5.63 10.70
C VAL A 83 -18.19 5.20 10.27
N ASN A 84 -19.22 5.61 11.03
CA ASN A 84 -20.60 5.49 10.58
C ASN A 84 -20.96 6.74 9.75
N PRO A 85 -21.18 6.65 8.42
CA PRO A 85 -21.48 7.82 7.61
C PRO A 85 -22.87 8.43 7.85
N ALA A 86 -23.77 7.75 8.59
CA ALA A 86 -25.09 8.28 8.91
C ALA A 86 -25.05 9.36 10.00
N ASP A 87 -24.20 9.19 11.01
CA ASP A 87 -24.11 10.07 12.19
C ASP A 87 -22.68 10.57 12.50
N TRP A 88 -21.69 10.11 11.74
CA TRP A 88 -20.26 10.42 11.89
C TRP A 88 -19.63 10.00 13.22
N SER A 89 -20.27 9.06 13.93
CA SER A 89 -19.66 8.38 15.07
C SER A 89 -18.51 7.48 14.63
N THR A 90 -17.54 7.28 15.52
CA THR A 90 -16.34 6.50 15.26
C THR A 90 -16.17 5.36 16.26
N HIS A 91 -15.58 4.27 15.78
CA HIS A 91 -15.15 3.14 16.59
C HIS A 91 -13.66 2.89 16.35
N ALA A 92 -12.85 2.97 17.41
CA ALA A 92 -11.41 2.75 17.33
C ALA A 92 -11.09 1.28 17.04
N LEU A 93 -10.18 1.05 16.10
CA LEU A 93 -9.77 -0.28 15.67
C LEU A 93 -8.34 -0.60 16.13
N ALA A 94 -7.40 0.31 15.91
CA ALA A 94 -6.00 0.15 16.28
C ALA A 94 -5.27 1.51 16.34
N THR A 95 -4.23 1.60 17.16
CA THR A 95 -3.26 2.70 17.10
C THR A 95 -2.41 2.54 15.84
N ILE A 96 -2.65 3.39 14.84
CA ILE A 96 -1.97 3.37 13.54
C ILE A 96 -0.83 4.39 13.46
N GLY A 97 -0.75 5.29 14.44
CA GLY A 97 0.26 6.35 14.55
C GLY A 97 -0.15 7.64 13.83
N GLU A 98 0.39 8.77 14.27
CA GLU A 98 0.12 10.08 13.67
C GLU A 98 0.84 10.25 12.33
N GLY A 99 0.08 10.39 11.26
CA GLY A 99 0.65 10.65 9.94
C GLY A 99 -0.30 10.24 8.80
N ALA A 100 0.30 10.09 7.62
CA ALA A 100 -0.45 9.69 6.45
C ALA A 100 -0.84 8.20 6.50
N VAL A 101 -2.07 7.89 6.08
CA VAL A 101 -2.58 6.53 6.01
C VAL A 101 -3.08 6.22 4.61
N SER A 102 -2.74 5.03 4.13
CA SER A 102 -3.23 4.47 2.87
C SER A 102 -4.06 3.23 3.15
N HIS A 103 -5.19 3.09 2.44
CA HIS A 103 -6.10 1.97 2.59
C HIS A 103 -6.18 1.16 1.29
N MET A 104 -6.41 -0.13 1.46
CA MET A 104 -6.73 -1.01 0.35
C MET A 104 -7.55 -2.22 0.82
N VAL A 105 -7.98 -3.03 -0.13
CA VAL A 105 -8.56 -4.36 0.16
C VAL A 105 -7.55 -5.45 -0.18
N LEU A 106 -7.31 -6.36 0.76
CA LEU A 106 -6.47 -7.54 0.57
C LEU A 106 -7.14 -8.75 1.21
N ASN A 107 -7.26 -9.87 0.48
CA ASN A 107 -7.86 -11.11 0.97
C ASN A 107 -9.22 -10.93 1.70
N ASN A 108 -10.13 -10.14 1.11
CA ASN A 108 -11.44 -9.84 1.70
C ASN A 108 -11.39 -9.12 3.06
N ALA A 109 -10.28 -8.46 3.39
CA ALA A 109 -10.12 -7.61 4.56
C ALA A 109 -9.75 -6.18 4.15
N ALA A 110 -10.15 -5.21 4.98
CA ALA A 110 -9.65 -3.84 4.87
C ALA A 110 -8.23 -3.80 5.45
N VAL A 111 -7.29 -3.21 4.72
CA VAL A 111 -5.90 -3.05 5.17
C VAL A 111 -5.55 -1.58 5.17
N ALA A 112 -4.91 -1.12 6.24
CA ALA A 112 -4.42 0.23 6.39
C ALA A 112 -2.92 0.22 6.71
N ALA A 113 -2.14 1.01 5.98
CA ALA A 113 -0.74 1.26 6.28
C ALA A 113 -0.61 2.67 6.86
N GLY A 114 -0.01 2.78 8.04
CA GLY A 114 0.36 4.05 8.64
C GLY A 114 1.66 3.95 9.44
N PRO A 115 2.04 5.00 10.17
CA PRO A 115 3.36 5.10 10.81
C PRO A 115 3.70 3.95 11.78
N ALA A 116 2.72 3.39 12.49
CA ALA A 116 2.92 2.29 13.43
C ALA A 116 3.01 0.91 12.77
N GLY A 117 2.67 0.79 11.48
CA GLY A 117 2.71 -0.46 10.74
C GLY A 117 1.55 -0.64 9.77
N ILE A 118 1.37 -1.88 9.33
CA ILE A 118 0.29 -2.30 8.44
C ILE A 118 -0.70 -3.10 9.29
N PHE A 119 -1.98 -2.75 9.24
CA PHE A 119 -3.05 -3.37 10.00
C PHE A 119 -4.11 -3.92 9.05
N SER A 120 -4.71 -5.04 9.42
CA SER A 120 -5.81 -5.68 8.69
C SER A 120 -7.03 -5.80 9.59
N PHE A 121 -8.21 -5.58 9.02
CA PHE A 121 -9.49 -5.71 9.70
C PHE A 121 -10.40 -6.63 8.89
N GLY A 122 -10.67 -7.81 9.47
CA GLY A 122 -11.53 -8.84 8.88
C GLY A 122 -12.99 -8.79 9.35
N GLY A 123 -13.42 -7.71 10.00
CA GLY A 123 -14.81 -7.52 10.46
C GLY A 123 -15.02 -7.61 11.98
N VAL A 124 -14.07 -8.21 12.72
CA VAL A 124 -14.17 -8.39 14.19
C VAL A 124 -13.17 -7.50 14.92
N GLN A 125 -11.88 -7.68 14.63
CA GLN A 125 -10.79 -6.94 15.26
C GLN A 125 -9.74 -6.55 14.23
N ALA A 126 -9.04 -5.44 14.50
CA ALA A 126 -7.87 -5.08 13.72
C ALA A 126 -6.63 -5.76 14.31
N VAL A 127 -5.83 -6.37 13.45
CA VAL A 127 -4.57 -7.01 13.81
C VAL A 127 -3.45 -6.48 12.95
N ARG A 128 -2.25 -6.33 13.51
CA ARG A 128 -1.07 -5.95 12.75
C ARG A 128 -0.77 -7.06 11.74
N LEU A 129 -0.67 -6.74 10.46
CA LEU A 129 -0.43 -7.69 9.39
C LEU A 129 0.94 -8.37 9.54
N THR A 130 1.94 -7.62 10.02
CA THR A 130 3.31 -8.09 10.18
C THR A 130 3.60 -8.58 11.60
N ILE A 131 4.59 -9.46 11.70
CA ILE A 131 5.22 -9.88 12.95
C ILE A 131 6.71 -9.56 12.79
N ASP A 132 7.24 -8.71 13.66
CA ASP A 132 8.66 -8.34 13.59
C ASP A 132 9.54 -9.53 13.99
N ALA A 133 10.76 -9.55 13.47
CA ALA A 133 11.73 -10.57 13.87
C ALA A 133 12.02 -10.44 15.37
N PRO A 134 12.04 -11.56 16.12
CA PRO A 134 12.45 -11.54 17.52
C PRO A 134 13.89 -11.06 17.70
N PRO A 135 14.21 -10.50 18.87
CA PRO A 135 15.60 -10.43 19.33
C PRO A 135 16.25 -11.83 19.32
N PRO A 136 17.58 -11.93 19.15
CA PRO A 136 18.25 -13.22 19.29
C PRO A 136 18.03 -13.81 20.69
N PRO A 137 17.82 -15.13 20.83
CA PRO A 137 17.71 -15.76 22.13
C PRO A 137 19.06 -15.72 22.86
N MET A 138 19.06 -15.85 24.18
CA MET A 138 20.31 -16.08 24.92
C MET A 138 20.53 -17.58 25.05
N VAL A 139 21.73 -18.06 24.70
CA VAL A 139 22.04 -19.50 24.66
C VAL A 139 23.28 -19.76 25.50
N THR A 140 23.14 -20.61 26.50
CA THR A 140 24.24 -21.02 27.38
C THR A 140 24.42 -22.53 27.38
N ALA A 141 25.60 -22.99 27.78
CA ALA A 141 25.84 -24.42 27.96
C ALA A 141 25.03 -24.93 29.16
N GLY A 142 24.21 -25.94 28.92
CA GLY A 142 23.46 -26.70 29.90
C GLY A 142 24.01 -28.13 30.02
N VAL A 143 23.21 -29.02 30.62
CA VAL A 143 23.53 -30.44 30.79
C VAL A 143 22.82 -31.27 29.73
N GLY A 144 23.49 -32.25 29.14
CA GLY A 144 22.90 -33.06 28.09
C GLY A 144 23.78 -34.16 27.53
N SER A 145 23.50 -34.54 26.29
CA SER A 145 24.21 -35.57 25.53
C SER A 145 24.56 -35.08 24.12
N LEU A 146 24.68 -33.75 23.95
CA LEU A 146 25.20 -33.18 22.72
C LEU A 146 26.72 -33.37 22.64
N GLU A 147 27.19 -33.64 21.43
CA GLU A 147 28.61 -33.77 21.15
C GLU A 147 29.32 -32.42 21.35
N PRO A 148 30.57 -32.40 21.84
CA PRO A 148 31.34 -31.17 22.03
C PRO A 148 31.48 -30.37 20.72
N GLY A 149 31.21 -29.07 20.77
CA GLY A 149 31.27 -28.23 19.57
C GLY A 149 30.42 -26.97 19.66
N SER A 150 30.39 -26.19 18.58
CA SER A 150 29.55 -24.98 18.51
C SER A 150 28.18 -25.28 17.91
N TYR A 151 27.13 -24.77 18.55
CA TYR A 151 25.75 -24.84 18.06
C TYR A 151 25.17 -23.44 17.98
N GLY A 152 24.45 -23.15 16.91
CA GLY A 152 23.68 -21.92 16.71
C GLY A 152 22.20 -22.16 16.98
N VAL A 153 21.54 -21.18 17.59
CA VAL A 153 20.09 -21.16 17.84
C VAL A 153 19.50 -19.84 17.36
N ALA A 154 18.36 -19.90 16.68
CA ALA A 154 17.54 -18.74 16.34
C ALA A 154 16.08 -19.01 16.72
N VAL A 155 15.28 -17.96 16.83
CA VAL A 155 13.86 -18.05 17.18
C VAL A 155 13.00 -17.32 16.16
N SER A 156 11.78 -17.81 15.90
CA SER A 156 10.74 -17.08 15.17
C SER A 156 9.46 -17.02 16.02
N TRP A 157 8.67 -15.97 15.87
CA TRP A 157 7.34 -15.87 16.46
C TRP A 157 6.27 -16.51 15.58
N LEU A 158 5.28 -17.13 16.23
CA LEU A 158 4.15 -17.77 15.57
C LEU A 158 2.82 -17.18 16.07
N ARG A 159 1.96 -16.82 15.12
CA ARG A 159 0.59 -16.35 15.35
C ARG A 159 -0.34 -16.95 14.31
N ASP A 160 -1.34 -17.72 14.74
CA ASP A 160 -2.39 -18.27 13.87
C ASP A 160 -1.84 -18.95 12.59
N GLY A 161 -0.75 -19.70 12.73
CA GLY A 161 -0.08 -20.38 11.61
C GLY A 161 0.85 -19.51 10.76
N MET A 162 0.89 -18.20 10.99
CA MET A 162 1.86 -17.27 10.40
C MET A 162 3.16 -17.28 11.22
N GLU A 163 4.30 -17.33 10.51
CA GLU A 163 5.64 -17.27 11.09
C GLU A 163 6.32 -15.92 10.76
N SER A 164 6.99 -15.32 11.75
CA SER A 164 7.85 -14.15 11.56
C SER A 164 9.16 -14.52 10.85
N PRO A 165 9.93 -13.55 10.35
CA PRO A 165 11.34 -13.80 10.09
C PRO A 165 12.06 -14.28 11.37
N PRO A 166 13.06 -15.16 11.25
CA PRO A 166 13.85 -15.63 12.39
C PRO A 166 14.78 -14.53 12.90
N SER A 167 15.13 -14.60 14.18
CA SER A 167 16.16 -13.76 14.79
C SER A 167 17.54 -13.98 14.16
N ALA A 168 18.49 -13.11 14.54
CA ALA A 168 19.90 -13.43 14.43
C ALA A 168 20.24 -14.73 15.20
N ILE A 169 21.33 -15.39 14.79
CA ILE A 169 21.79 -16.64 15.41
C ILE A 169 22.62 -16.32 16.65
N SER A 170 22.28 -16.94 17.76
CA SER A 170 23.10 -16.99 18.98
C SER A 170 23.85 -18.30 19.03
N HIS A 171 25.12 -18.27 19.42
CA HIS A 171 25.96 -19.46 19.48
C HIS A 171 26.33 -19.82 20.91
N SER A 172 26.47 -21.12 21.17
CA SER A 172 27.07 -21.64 22.39
C SER A 172 28.06 -22.75 22.05
N ALA A 173 29.17 -22.81 22.79
CA ALA A 173 30.19 -23.84 22.66
C ALA A 173 30.03 -24.84 23.80
N LEU A 174 29.88 -26.11 23.46
CA LEU A 174 29.64 -27.20 24.40
C LEU A 174 30.89 -28.04 24.61
N GLN A 175 31.02 -28.55 25.84
CA GLN A 175 31.97 -29.59 26.21
C GLN A 175 31.25 -30.96 26.24
N GLY A 176 31.97 -32.05 26.52
CA GLY A 176 31.38 -33.38 26.61
C GLY A 176 30.28 -33.46 27.69
N GLY A 177 29.17 -34.12 27.37
CA GLY A 177 27.99 -34.18 28.24
C GLY A 177 27.19 -32.87 28.31
N GLY A 178 27.38 -31.98 27.32
CA GLY A 178 26.70 -30.69 27.25
C GLY A 178 25.28 -30.75 26.71
N GLY A 179 24.49 -29.75 27.06
CA GLY A 179 23.19 -29.41 26.47
C GLY A 179 23.13 -27.92 26.16
N LEU A 180 22.03 -27.42 25.60
CA LEU A 180 21.79 -25.98 25.43
C LEU A 180 20.68 -25.53 26.38
N ASP A 181 20.92 -24.48 27.15
CA ASP A 181 19.87 -23.75 27.86
C ASP A 181 19.56 -22.48 27.05
N VAL A 182 18.34 -22.42 26.50
CA VAL A 182 17.89 -21.35 25.62
C VAL A 182 16.89 -20.48 26.37
N ILE A 183 17.26 -19.24 26.66
CA ILE A 183 16.36 -18.24 27.22
C ILE A 183 15.67 -17.51 26.07
N LEU A 184 14.34 -17.61 26.04
CA LEU A 184 13.50 -17.03 25.01
C LEU A 184 13.36 -15.51 25.23
N PRO A 185 13.39 -14.70 24.15
CA PRO A 185 13.15 -13.27 24.27
C PRO A 185 11.71 -12.99 24.72
N MET A 186 11.53 -11.91 25.48
CA MET A 186 10.19 -11.46 25.88
C MET A 186 9.43 -10.93 24.65
N CYS A 187 8.23 -11.46 24.41
CA CYS A 187 7.34 -10.98 23.36
C CYS A 187 6.25 -10.08 23.96
N MET A 188 6.13 -8.86 23.43
CA MET A 188 5.13 -7.87 23.87
C MET A 188 3.87 -7.88 23.00
N ASP A 189 3.84 -8.67 21.92
CA ASP A 189 2.67 -8.82 21.07
C ASP A 189 1.76 -9.91 21.66
N PRO A 190 0.59 -9.55 22.22
CA PRO A 190 -0.30 -10.52 22.85
C PRO A 190 -0.97 -11.48 21.86
N THR A 191 -0.82 -11.22 20.55
CA THR A 191 -1.34 -12.09 19.49
C THR A 191 -0.40 -13.24 19.14
N VAL A 192 0.88 -13.17 19.54
CA VAL A 192 1.84 -14.26 19.37
C VAL A 192 1.54 -15.35 20.39
N THR A 193 1.51 -16.61 19.95
CA THR A 193 1.14 -17.76 20.80
C THR A 193 2.31 -18.70 21.05
N HIS A 194 3.24 -18.81 20.10
CA HIS A 194 4.36 -19.74 20.17
C HIS A 194 5.66 -19.13 19.65
N ALA A 195 6.78 -19.70 20.09
CA ALA A 195 8.12 -19.46 19.62
C ALA A 195 8.65 -20.74 18.95
N ARG A 196 9.09 -20.64 17.69
CA ARG A 196 9.75 -21.74 16.98
C ARG A 196 11.26 -21.61 17.14
N LEU A 197 11.92 -22.66 17.64
CA LEU A 197 13.37 -22.69 17.70
C LEU A 197 13.98 -23.35 16.47
N TYR A 198 15.07 -22.77 15.99
CA TYR A 198 15.90 -23.28 14.91
C TYR A 198 17.30 -23.56 15.44
N PHE A 199 17.91 -24.65 14.98
CA PHE A 199 19.23 -25.09 15.44
C PHE A 199 20.16 -25.36 14.27
N THR A 200 21.45 -25.09 14.43
CA THR A 200 22.48 -25.69 13.56
C THR A 200 22.87 -27.08 14.08
N ARG A 201 23.58 -27.85 13.26
CA ARG A 201 24.28 -29.05 13.75
C ARG A 201 25.58 -28.66 14.48
N GLN A 202 26.27 -29.66 15.00
CA GLN A 202 27.58 -29.53 15.62
C GLN A 202 28.56 -28.82 14.67
N ASN A 203 29.23 -27.79 15.17
CA ASN A 203 30.19 -26.96 14.45
C ASN A 203 29.59 -26.20 13.25
N GLY A 204 28.28 -25.93 13.30
CA GLY A 204 27.58 -25.04 12.36
C GLY A 204 26.73 -25.78 11.32
N GLY A 205 26.68 -25.20 10.12
CA GLY A 205 25.76 -25.59 9.04
C GLY A 205 24.54 -24.68 8.96
N GLU A 206 23.57 -25.08 8.13
CA GLU A 206 22.32 -24.34 7.97
C GLU A 206 21.44 -24.48 9.22
N LEU A 207 20.69 -23.43 9.54
CA LEU A 207 19.62 -23.52 10.52
C LEU A 207 18.57 -24.52 10.01
N ALA A 208 18.11 -25.38 10.90
CA ALA A 208 17.04 -26.31 10.65
C ALA A 208 15.98 -26.22 11.76
N ARG A 209 14.72 -26.37 11.37
CA ARG A 209 13.56 -26.25 12.25
C ARG A 209 13.63 -27.28 13.38
N GLY A 210 13.58 -26.82 14.62
CA GLY A 210 13.36 -27.64 15.79
C GLY A 210 11.89 -27.68 16.17
N GLU A 211 11.59 -27.43 17.44
CA GLU A 211 10.24 -27.51 18.02
C GLU A 211 9.61 -26.13 18.27
N ASP A 212 8.30 -26.14 18.46
CA ASP A 212 7.48 -24.97 18.77
C ASP A 212 7.16 -24.98 20.27
N TYR A 213 7.40 -23.87 20.95
CA TYR A 213 7.23 -23.71 22.39
C TYR A 213 6.16 -22.64 22.68
N PRO A 214 5.27 -22.83 23.66
CA PRO A 214 4.35 -21.78 24.07
C PRO A 214 5.10 -20.50 24.48
N ILE A 215 4.60 -19.33 24.06
CA ILE A 215 5.28 -18.05 24.29
C ILE A 215 5.43 -17.68 25.78
N GLY A 216 4.65 -18.32 26.67
CA GLY A 216 4.76 -18.14 28.12
C GLY A 216 5.98 -18.81 28.76
N LEU A 217 6.72 -19.65 28.04
CA LEU A 217 7.99 -20.22 28.52
C LEU A 217 9.11 -19.18 28.42
N SER A 218 9.86 -18.99 29.51
CA SER A 218 11.02 -18.10 29.53
C SER A 218 12.32 -18.79 29.15
N ALA A 219 12.40 -20.11 29.34
CA ALA A 219 13.58 -20.90 29.04
C ALA A 219 13.22 -22.31 28.56
N VAL A 220 14.08 -22.87 27.72
CA VAL A 220 13.99 -24.20 27.14
C VAL A 220 15.33 -24.90 27.33
N ALA A 221 15.32 -26.03 28.04
CA ALA A 221 16.48 -26.92 28.13
C ALA A 221 16.48 -27.90 26.95
N VAL A 222 17.60 -27.98 26.24
CA VAL A 222 17.80 -28.84 25.06
C VAL A 222 18.96 -29.79 25.36
N PRO A 223 18.71 -30.90 26.09
CA PRO A 223 19.74 -31.87 26.43
C PRO A 223 20.17 -32.72 25.23
N LEU A 224 19.31 -32.83 24.20
CA LEU A 224 19.57 -33.48 22.92
C LEU A 224 18.92 -32.64 21.83
N LEU A 225 19.51 -32.60 20.64
CA LEU A 225 18.91 -31.91 19.50
C LEU A 225 17.60 -32.61 19.13
N PRO A 226 16.50 -31.86 18.93
CA PRO A 226 15.26 -32.44 18.45
C PRO A 226 15.43 -32.97 17.02
N LYS A 227 14.41 -33.68 16.53
CA LYS A 227 14.38 -34.09 15.12
C LYS A 227 14.28 -32.84 14.24
N LEU A 228 15.40 -32.45 13.63
CA LEU A 228 15.48 -31.27 12.80
C LEU A 228 14.71 -31.45 11.48
N GLY A 229 13.89 -30.45 11.15
CA GLY A 229 13.15 -30.32 9.91
C GLY A 229 13.90 -29.55 8.83
N GLY A 230 13.14 -28.86 7.97
CA GLY A 230 13.69 -28.01 6.91
C GLY A 230 14.25 -26.68 7.41
N PRO A 231 14.86 -25.88 6.52
CA PRO A 231 15.38 -24.55 6.85
C PRO A 231 14.25 -23.57 7.22
N PRO A 232 14.57 -22.44 7.89
CA PRO A 232 13.60 -21.40 8.16
C PRO A 232 12.98 -20.86 6.87
N GLN A 233 11.66 -20.80 6.82
CA GLN A 233 10.91 -20.36 5.63
C GLN A 233 11.27 -18.91 5.22
N PHE A 234 11.43 -18.02 6.19
CA PHE A 234 11.66 -16.59 5.98
C PHE A 234 13.08 -16.16 6.36
N TRP A 235 14.06 -17.06 6.17
CA TRP A 235 15.47 -16.78 6.45
C TRP A 235 15.95 -15.53 5.71
N ARG A 236 16.57 -14.58 6.42
CA ARG A 236 17.09 -13.31 5.89
C ARG A 236 16.03 -12.39 5.26
N MET A 237 14.78 -12.54 5.65
CA MET A 237 13.71 -11.61 5.33
C MET A 237 13.44 -10.70 6.54
N ASP A 238 12.65 -9.66 6.31
CA ASP A 238 12.19 -8.75 7.36
C ASP A 238 10.68 -8.55 7.27
N ALA A 239 10.09 -8.07 8.35
CA ALA A 239 8.68 -7.67 8.36
C ALA A 239 8.42 -6.61 7.28
N MET A 240 7.31 -6.76 6.56
CA MET A 240 6.94 -5.86 5.47
C MET A 240 6.82 -4.42 5.99
N PRO A 241 7.64 -3.46 5.51
CA PRO A 241 7.64 -2.12 6.03
C PRO A 241 6.39 -1.37 5.57
N THR A 242 5.90 -0.50 6.44
CA THR A 242 4.83 0.44 6.11
C THR A 242 5.30 1.52 5.11
N GLY A 243 4.36 2.22 4.49
CA GLY A 243 4.63 3.26 3.50
C GLY A 243 3.46 4.22 3.34
N LEU A 244 3.71 5.31 2.61
CA LEU A 244 2.70 6.32 2.27
C LEU A 244 1.69 5.79 1.25
N TYR A 245 2.12 4.87 0.39
CA TYR A 245 1.27 4.23 -0.60
C TYR A 245 1.24 2.74 -0.36
N LEU A 246 0.05 2.17 -0.47
CA LEU A 246 -0.22 0.75 -0.29
C LEU A 246 -0.99 0.24 -1.51
N ALA A 247 -0.53 -0.84 -2.14
CA ALA A 247 -1.19 -1.42 -3.29
C ALA A 247 -0.98 -2.94 -3.37
N TYR A 248 -1.77 -3.60 -4.20
CA TYR A 248 -1.63 -5.03 -4.50
C TYR A 248 -1.29 -5.23 -5.95
N TRP A 249 -0.34 -6.13 -6.20
CA TRP A 249 0.05 -6.49 -7.54
C TRP A 249 0.52 -7.94 -7.58
N ARG A 250 -0.20 -8.76 -8.37
CA ARG A 250 0.18 -10.14 -8.72
C ARG A 250 0.61 -11.00 -7.52
N GLY A 251 -0.21 -11.04 -6.47
CA GLY A 251 0.06 -11.84 -5.29
C GLY A 251 1.08 -11.23 -4.34
N ARG A 252 1.42 -9.94 -4.48
CA ARG A 252 2.33 -9.23 -3.58
C ARG A 252 1.69 -7.94 -3.06
N LEU A 253 2.03 -7.60 -1.83
CA LEU A 253 1.75 -6.30 -1.24
C LEU A 253 2.89 -5.35 -1.60
N LEU A 254 2.53 -4.14 -2.01
CA LEU A 254 3.46 -3.09 -2.37
C LEU A 254 3.35 -1.97 -1.34
N THR A 255 4.50 -1.52 -0.83
CA THR A 255 4.58 -0.29 -0.06
C THR A 255 5.60 0.65 -0.67
N ALA A 256 5.29 1.94 -0.68
CA ALA A 256 6.24 2.96 -1.11
C ALA A 256 6.48 3.98 -0.01
N ARG A 257 7.76 4.24 0.24
CA ARG A 257 8.25 5.27 1.16
C ARG A 257 9.38 6.02 0.47
N THR A 258 9.36 7.34 0.57
CA THR A 258 10.30 8.24 -0.13
C THR A 258 10.38 7.91 -1.63
N ASN A 259 11.47 7.34 -2.11
CA ASN A 259 11.72 6.96 -3.49
C ASN A 259 11.88 5.44 -3.66
N VAL A 260 11.56 4.63 -2.64
CA VAL A 260 11.71 3.18 -2.68
C VAL A 260 10.34 2.52 -2.69
N LEU A 261 10.09 1.71 -3.72
CA LEU A 261 8.96 0.80 -3.81
C LEU A 261 9.42 -0.59 -3.34
N ARG A 262 8.77 -1.15 -2.33
CA ARG A 262 9.07 -2.48 -1.79
C ARG A 262 7.95 -3.45 -2.10
N PHE A 263 8.32 -4.71 -2.27
CA PHE A 263 7.42 -5.81 -2.59
C PHE A 263 7.51 -6.83 -1.46
N SER A 264 6.36 -7.28 -0.97
CA SER A 264 6.32 -8.46 -0.10
C SER A 264 6.73 -9.71 -0.87
N GLU A 265 6.98 -10.78 -0.14
CA GLU A 265 7.02 -12.11 -0.75
C GLU A 265 5.66 -12.50 -1.33
N ALA A 266 5.70 -13.35 -2.36
CA ALA A 266 4.49 -13.80 -3.04
C ALA A 266 3.60 -14.58 -2.06
N LEU A 267 2.37 -14.11 -1.87
CA LEU A 267 1.36 -14.62 -0.94
C LEU A 267 1.76 -14.59 0.55
N ALA A 268 2.96 -14.10 0.87
CA ALA A 268 3.44 -13.87 2.24
C ALA A 268 3.58 -12.35 2.47
N TYR A 269 2.43 -11.68 2.52
CA TYR A 269 2.31 -10.22 2.56
C TYR A 269 2.96 -9.55 3.77
N HIS A 270 3.24 -10.33 4.81
CA HIS A 270 3.78 -9.87 6.08
C HIS A 270 5.31 -9.76 6.09
N VAL A 271 6.00 -10.25 5.06
CA VAL A 271 7.47 -10.26 4.97
C VAL A 271 7.96 -9.77 3.61
N HIS A 272 9.22 -9.33 3.57
CA HIS A 272 9.90 -8.98 2.34
C HIS A 272 11.41 -9.27 2.40
N ASP A 273 12.04 -9.43 1.24
CA ASP A 273 13.49 -9.40 1.11
C ASP A 273 13.99 -7.94 1.07
N GLN A 274 14.83 -7.55 2.03
CA GLN A 274 15.44 -6.22 2.06
C GLN A 274 16.45 -5.96 0.95
N ARG A 275 17.10 -7.02 0.45
CA ARG A 275 18.24 -6.98 -0.48
C ARG A 275 17.79 -6.97 -1.94
N HIS A 276 16.68 -7.64 -2.24
CA HIS A 276 16.21 -7.81 -3.63
C HIS A 276 14.75 -7.40 -3.84
N GLY A 277 13.92 -7.34 -2.79
CA GLY A 277 12.49 -7.06 -2.87
C GLY A 277 12.14 -5.57 -3.01
N PHE A 278 12.90 -4.80 -3.80
CA PHE A 278 12.63 -3.37 -3.98
C PHE A 278 13.04 -2.83 -5.35
N VAL A 279 12.39 -1.75 -5.75
CA VAL A 279 12.78 -0.88 -6.87
C VAL A 279 13.05 0.51 -6.31
N GLN A 280 14.23 1.04 -6.57
CA GLN A 280 14.60 2.40 -6.21
C GLN A 280 14.32 3.34 -7.39
N MET A 281 13.42 4.29 -7.15
CA MET A 281 13.04 5.32 -8.11
C MET A 281 14.03 6.50 -8.04
N PRO A 282 14.25 7.23 -9.14
CA PRO A 282 15.20 8.35 -9.18
C PRO A 282 14.76 9.57 -8.34
N GLN A 283 13.46 9.67 -8.04
CA GLN A 283 12.81 10.80 -7.38
C GLN A 283 11.74 10.29 -6.41
N ARG A 284 11.34 11.13 -5.45
CA ARG A 284 10.30 10.78 -4.46
C ARG A 284 9.00 10.40 -5.15
N ILE A 285 8.42 9.28 -4.72
CA ILE A 285 7.15 8.73 -5.20
C ILE A 285 5.99 9.59 -4.70
N THR A 286 5.03 9.87 -5.58
CA THR A 286 3.82 10.69 -5.31
C THR A 286 2.52 9.90 -5.51
N PHE A 287 2.58 8.74 -6.16
CA PHE A 287 1.55 7.69 -6.15
C PHE A 287 2.10 6.36 -6.66
N VAL A 288 1.37 5.28 -6.38
CA VAL A 288 1.61 3.94 -6.96
C VAL A 288 0.28 3.36 -7.41
N GLN A 289 0.15 2.98 -8.69
CA GLN A 289 -1.06 2.38 -9.25
C GLN A 289 -0.71 1.17 -10.13
N PRO A 290 -0.80 -0.07 -9.58
CA PRO A 290 -0.57 -1.27 -10.36
C PRO A 290 -1.67 -1.54 -11.38
N VAL A 291 -1.26 -2.03 -12.55
CA VAL A 291 -2.11 -2.49 -13.66
C VAL A 291 -1.58 -3.82 -14.23
N ASP A 292 -2.21 -4.33 -15.29
CA ASP A 292 -1.90 -5.68 -15.80
C ASP A 292 -0.46 -5.84 -16.30
N ALA A 293 0.05 -4.90 -17.09
CA ALA A 293 1.39 -5.00 -17.68
C ALA A 293 2.51 -4.44 -16.80
N GLY A 294 2.20 -3.90 -15.62
CA GLY A 294 3.18 -3.23 -14.78
C GLY A 294 2.60 -2.30 -13.72
N ILE A 295 3.38 -1.31 -13.30
CA ILE A 295 3.01 -0.40 -12.21
C ILE A 295 3.27 1.03 -12.66
N TRP A 296 2.24 1.87 -12.60
CA TRP A 296 2.37 3.31 -12.76
C TRP A 296 2.88 3.92 -11.46
N VAL A 297 3.97 4.68 -11.55
CA VAL A 297 4.61 5.34 -10.42
C VAL A 297 4.74 6.83 -10.72
N GLY A 298 3.99 7.64 -9.98
CA GLY A 298 4.15 9.08 -9.99
C GLY A 298 5.38 9.47 -9.21
N GLN A 299 6.12 10.46 -9.71
CA GLN A 299 7.24 11.09 -9.02
C GLN A 299 7.00 12.59 -8.88
N VAL A 300 7.89 13.30 -8.20
CA VAL A 300 7.73 14.75 -7.96
C VAL A 300 7.88 15.61 -9.22
N ASP A 301 8.50 15.08 -10.28
CA ASP A 301 8.83 15.78 -11.52
C ASP A 301 8.18 15.11 -12.76
N HIS A 302 7.97 13.80 -12.75
CA HIS A 302 7.46 13.04 -13.89
C HIS A 302 6.65 11.81 -13.46
N VAL A 303 6.13 11.05 -14.44
CA VAL A 303 5.51 9.74 -14.23
C VAL A 303 6.30 8.67 -14.98
N ALA A 304 6.57 7.58 -14.28
CA ALA A 304 7.22 6.40 -14.82
C ALA A 304 6.26 5.19 -14.82
N PHE A 305 6.57 4.23 -15.68
CA PHE A 305 5.92 2.93 -15.75
C PHE A 305 6.97 1.85 -15.53
N LEU A 306 6.80 1.04 -14.48
CA LEU A 306 7.59 -0.16 -14.25
C LEU A 306 6.92 -1.30 -15.02
N GLN A 307 7.41 -1.61 -16.21
CA GLN A 307 6.85 -2.65 -17.07
C GLN A 307 7.40 -4.02 -16.65
N GLY A 308 6.53 -5.02 -16.52
CA GLY A 308 6.95 -6.39 -16.25
C GLY A 308 5.88 -7.19 -15.52
N THR A 309 6.23 -8.43 -15.15
CA THR A 309 5.29 -9.35 -14.49
C THR A 309 5.79 -9.87 -13.15
N SER A 310 7.06 -9.63 -12.82
CA SER A 310 7.67 -9.93 -11.54
C SER A 310 8.65 -8.82 -11.14
N PRO A 311 8.93 -8.62 -9.84
CA PRO A 311 9.79 -7.52 -9.38
C PRO A 311 11.20 -7.50 -9.98
N ASP A 312 11.77 -8.67 -10.23
CA ASP A 312 13.11 -8.89 -10.79
C ASP A 312 13.23 -8.56 -12.29
N THR A 313 12.10 -8.54 -13.01
CA THR A 313 12.06 -8.23 -14.45
C THR A 313 11.45 -6.86 -14.73
N LEU A 314 11.28 -6.00 -13.71
CA LEU A 314 10.66 -4.69 -13.91
C LEU A 314 11.62 -3.75 -14.64
N GLU A 315 11.18 -3.30 -15.81
CA GLU A 315 11.90 -2.30 -16.61
C GLU A 315 11.29 -0.91 -16.37
N LEU A 316 12.12 0.04 -15.94
CA LEU A 316 11.71 1.41 -15.73
C LEU A 316 11.61 2.16 -17.06
N GLN A 317 10.41 2.66 -17.37
CA GLN A 317 10.15 3.51 -18.53
C GLN A 317 9.63 4.88 -18.08
N VAL A 318 10.33 5.94 -18.43
CA VAL A 318 9.84 7.32 -18.24
C VAL A 318 8.78 7.60 -19.31
N LYS A 319 7.59 8.03 -18.90
CA LYS A 319 6.42 8.13 -19.80
C LYS A 319 5.88 9.55 -19.95
N ALA A 320 5.56 10.23 -18.85
CA ALA A 320 5.01 11.59 -18.88
C ALA A 320 5.94 12.55 -18.14
N THR A 321 6.27 13.69 -18.75
CA THR A 321 7.20 14.67 -18.20
C THR A 321 6.56 15.68 -17.26
N ARG A 322 5.23 15.65 -17.10
CA ARG A 322 4.51 16.56 -16.20
C ARG A 322 4.36 15.90 -14.84
N PRO A 323 4.64 16.63 -13.74
CA PRO A 323 4.47 16.08 -12.40
C PRO A 323 2.98 15.88 -12.11
N PRO A 324 2.59 14.72 -11.57
CA PRO A 324 1.24 14.50 -11.08
C PRO A 324 0.99 15.27 -9.78
N VAL A 325 -0.25 15.69 -9.56
CA VAL A 325 -0.72 16.18 -8.27
C VAL A 325 -0.66 15.03 -7.26
N PRO A 326 0.14 15.12 -6.18
CA PRO A 326 0.27 14.03 -5.21
C PRO A 326 -1.07 13.60 -4.62
N GLY A 327 -1.31 12.29 -4.50
CA GLY A 327 -2.56 11.74 -3.95
C GLY A 327 -3.78 11.79 -4.89
N SER A 328 -3.68 12.45 -6.05
CA SER A 328 -4.79 12.49 -7.03
C SER A 328 -4.97 11.21 -7.83
N ALA A 329 -4.02 10.28 -7.77
CA ALA A 329 -4.06 9.07 -8.60
C ALA A 329 -5.02 8.03 -8.04
N ILE A 330 -5.85 7.46 -8.91
CA ILE A 330 -6.80 6.39 -8.60
C ILE A 330 -6.78 5.33 -9.70
N LYS A 331 -7.01 4.07 -9.34
CA LYS A 331 -7.27 3.01 -10.31
C LYS A 331 -8.75 3.02 -10.71
N VAL A 332 -9.01 3.07 -12.00
CA VAL A 332 -10.35 3.14 -12.58
C VAL A 332 -10.58 1.92 -13.45
N LYS A 333 -11.76 1.31 -13.32
CA LYS A 333 -12.10 0.12 -14.10
C LYS A 333 -12.22 0.44 -15.59
N ALA A 334 -11.88 -0.54 -16.43
CA ALA A 334 -11.95 -0.41 -17.88
C ALA A 334 -13.33 0.01 -18.39
N GLU A 335 -14.41 -0.50 -17.78
CA GLU A 335 -15.77 -0.19 -18.22
C GLU A 335 -16.11 1.30 -18.10
N LEU A 336 -15.58 1.97 -17.07
CA LEU A 336 -15.78 3.40 -16.87
C LEU A 336 -14.91 4.25 -17.81
N MET A 337 -13.77 3.71 -18.24
CA MET A 337 -12.84 4.41 -19.12
C MET A 337 -13.21 4.29 -20.62
N GLY A 338 -14.00 3.27 -20.99
CA GLY A 338 -14.43 3.06 -22.38
C GLY A 338 -13.26 2.97 -23.34
N GLU A 339 -13.26 3.78 -24.40
CA GLU A 339 -12.18 3.81 -25.41
C GLU A 339 -10.82 4.21 -24.82
N LEU A 340 -10.78 4.97 -23.71
CA LEU A 340 -9.55 5.35 -23.04
C LEU A 340 -8.86 4.17 -22.36
N ALA A 341 -9.56 3.04 -22.18
CA ALA A 341 -9.03 1.83 -21.58
C ALA A 341 -8.15 0.99 -22.53
N ALA A 342 -7.85 1.50 -23.75
CA ALA A 342 -7.08 0.86 -24.82
C ALA A 342 -6.42 -0.48 -24.44
N GLY A 343 -7.14 -1.59 -24.66
CA GLY A 343 -6.76 -2.93 -24.21
C GLY A 343 -7.72 -3.56 -23.19
N GLY A 344 -8.70 -2.80 -22.67
CA GLY A 344 -9.79 -3.33 -21.84
C GLY A 344 -9.42 -3.66 -20.40
N GLY A 345 -8.24 -3.23 -19.94
CA GLY A 345 -7.79 -3.41 -18.56
C GLY A 345 -7.99 -2.16 -17.71
N ASP A 346 -7.90 -2.34 -16.39
CA ASP A 346 -7.95 -1.23 -15.43
C ASP A 346 -6.87 -0.19 -15.73
N CYS A 347 -7.23 1.08 -15.61
CA CYS A 347 -6.34 2.20 -15.90
C CYS A 347 -5.98 2.97 -14.62
N ALA A 348 -4.78 3.53 -14.59
CA ALA A 348 -4.43 4.54 -13.60
C ALA A 348 -4.87 5.90 -14.14
N VAL A 349 -5.56 6.70 -13.33
CA VAL A 349 -5.93 8.09 -13.69
C VAL A 349 -5.39 9.01 -12.62
N TRP A 350 -4.72 10.09 -13.03
CA TRP A 350 -4.20 11.12 -12.12
C TRP A 350 -4.41 12.52 -12.70
N LEU A 351 -4.27 13.52 -11.85
CA LEU A 351 -4.34 14.93 -12.25
C LEU A 351 -2.91 15.45 -12.49
N ALA A 352 -2.70 16.16 -13.59
CA ALA A 352 -1.46 16.87 -13.91
C ALA A 352 -1.79 18.29 -14.42
N GLU A 353 -0.76 19.09 -14.77
CA GLU A 353 -0.93 20.48 -15.20
C GLU A 353 -1.95 20.68 -16.32
N ASN A 354 -2.08 19.69 -17.21
CA ASN A 354 -2.94 19.67 -18.37
C ASN A 354 -4.26 18.91 -18.16
N GLY A 355 -4.69 18.74 -16.91
CA GLY A 355 -5.92 18.05 -16.53
C GLY A 355 -5.71 16.57 -16.22
N TYR A 356 -6.75 15.77 -16.42
CA TYR A 356 -6.67 14.33 -16.17
C TYR A 356 -5.80 13.63 -17.21
N VAL A 357 -4.92 12.76 -16.73
CA VAL A 357 -4.06 11.90 -17.52
C VAL A 357 -4.40 10.45 -17.21
N VAL A 358 -4.46 9.63 -18.25
CA VAL A 358 -4.78 8.20 -18.18
C VAL A 358 -3.54 7.40 -18.54
N GLY A 359 -3.11 6.54 -17.63
CA GLY A 359 -2.15 5.48 -17.87
C GLY A 359 -2.90 4.16 -18.11
N THR A 360 -2.80 3.63 -19.33
CA THR A 360 -3.48 2.40 -19.73
C THR A 360 -2.89 1.16 -19.05
N SER A 361 -3.61 0.04 -19.10
CA SER A 361 -3.12 -1.24 -18.58
C SER A 361 -1.86 -1.75 -19.26
N GLY A 362 -1.62 -1.33 -20.51
CA GLY A 362 -0.45 -1.67 -21.32
C GLY A 362 0.73 -0.69 -21.21
N GLY A 363 0.67 0.33 -20.35
CA GLY A 363 1.78 1.27 -20.17
C GLY A 363 1.82 2.44 -21.16
N MET A 364 0.69 2.78 -21.79
CA MET A 364 0.55 3.96 -22.65
C MET A 364 -0.06 5.13 -21.88
N VAL A 365 0.32 6.36 -22.24
CA VAL A 365 -0.23 7.59 -21.65
C VAL A 365 -1.21 8.23 -22.63
N VAL A 366 -2.38 8.61 -22.15
CA VAL A 366 -3.40 9.36 -22.89
C VAL A 366 -3.75 10.62 -22.11
N GLU A 367 -3.64 11.78 -22.77
CA GLU A 367 -3.89 13.10 -22.17
C GLU A 367 -5.11 13.76 -22.83
N PRO A 368 -6.35 13.33 -22.49
CA PRO A 368 -7.56 13.74 -23.22
C PRO A 368 -7.82 15.26 -23.16
N MET A 369 -7.30 15.95 -22.14
CA MET A 369 -7.52 17.37 -21.90
C MET A 369 -6.35 18.26 -22.33
N ALA A 370 -5.27 17.70 -22.91
CA ALA A 370 -4.02 18.43 -23.16
C ALA A 370 -4.15 19.67 -24.06
N LYS A 371 -5.14 19.69 -24.96
CA LYS A 371 -5.39 20.80 -25.89
C LYS A 371 -6.34 21.87 -25.33
N VAL A 372 -6.98 21.61 -24.19
CA VAL A 372 -8.02 22.49 -23.64
C VAL A 372 -7.73 22.94 -22.21
N MET A 373 -6.91 22.20 -21.46
CA MET A 373 -6.63 22.50 -20.06
C MET A 373 -5.14 22.72 -19.83
N LYS A 374 -4.81 23.75 -19.05
CA LYS A 374 -3.48 24.04 -18.50
C LYS A 374 -3.58 24.68 -17.11
N GLY A 375 -2.47 24.69 -16.38
CA GLY A 375 -2.32 25.46 -15.14
C GLY A 375 -2.86 24.78 -13.88
N VAL A 376 -3.25 23.51 -13.95
CA VAL A 376 -3.69 22.76 -12.77
C VAL A 376 -2.47 22.46 -11.87
N ARG A 377 -2.43 23.05 -10.68
CA ARG A 377 -1.34 22.85 -9.71
C ARG A 377 -1.91 22.79 -8.30
N ALA A 378 -1.40 21.88 -7.49
CA ALA A 378 -1.82 21.69 -6.11
C ALA A 378 -0.73 20.98 -5.31
N ALA A 379 -0.69 21.20 -4.00
CA ALA A 379 0.25 20.52 -3.11
C ALA A 379 -0.18 19.08 -2.83
N ALA A 380 -1.49 18.85 -2.81
CA ALA A 380 -2.10 17.53 -2.66
C ALA A 380 -3.46 17.46 -3.35
N GLY A 381 -3.94 16.24 -3.59
CA GLY A 381 -5.30 16.00 -4.01
C GLY A 381 -5.82 14.65 -3.51
N ALA A 382 -7.13 14.48 -3.63
CA ALA A 382 -7.83 13.24 -3.37
C ALA A 382 -8.89 13.05 -4.45
N THR A 383 -8.83 11.91 -5.14
CA THR A 383 -9.76 11.58 -6.22
C THR A 383 -10.72 10.48 -5.80
N VAL A 384 -11.99 10.67 -6.15
CA VAL A 384 -13.03 9.66 -5.98
C VAL A 384 -13.75 9.40 -7.29
N VAL A 385 -14.20 8.16 -7.47
CA VAL A 385 -15.16 7.80 -8.52
C VAL A 385 -16.56 7.94 -7.93
N PHE A 386 -17.37 8.85 -8.48
CA PHE A 386 -18.76 9.05 -8.08
C PHE A 386 -19.69 8.79 -9.26
N GLY A 387 -20.33 7.62 -9.26
CA GLY A 387 -21.04 7.10 -10.43
C GLY A 387 -20.07 6.95 -11.60
N GLU A 388 -20.31 7.66 -12.71
CA GLU A 388 -19.42 7.66 -13.89
C GLU A 388 -18.53 8.91 -13.97
N ARG A 389 -18.27 9.57 -12.84
CA ARG A 389 -17.46 10.80 -12.79
C ARG A 389 -16.25 10.60 -11.91
N LEU A 390 -15.14 11.19 -12.34
CA LEU A 390 -13.98 11.42 -11.50
C LEU A 390 -14.07 12.82 -10.90
N LEU A 391 -13.98 12.89 -9.58
CA LEU A 391 -13.92 14.14 -8.85
C LEU A 391 -12.62 14.16 -8.05
N THR A 392 -11.78 15.15 -8.33
CA THR A 392 -10.57 15.42 -7.57
C THR A 392 -10.76 16.69 -6.76
N ALA A 393 -10.65 16.58 -5.44
CA ALA A 393 -10.44 17.72 -4.58
C ALA A 393 -8.94 18.00 -4.50
N VAL A 394 -8.55 19.27 -4.59
CA VAL A 394 -7.14 19.71 -4.53
C VAL A 394 -6.96 20.77 -3.44
N ILE A 395 -5.78 20.81 -2.85
CA ILE A 395 -5.38 21.76 -1.80
C ILE A 395 -4.08 22.46 -2.19
#